data_AF-A0A0N4X093-F1
#
_entry.id   AF-A0A0N4X093-F1
#
_cell.length_a   1.000
_cell.length_b   1.000
_cell.length_c   1.000
_cell.angle_alpha   90.00
_cell.angle_beta   90.00
_cell.angle_gamma   90.00
#
_symmetry.space_group_name_H-M   'P 1'
#
loop_
_entity.id
_entity.type
_entity.pdbx_description
1 polymer ?
#
loop_
_entity_poly.entity_id
_entity_poly.type
_entity_poly.pdbx_seq_one_letter_code
_entity_poly.pdbx_strand_id
1 'polypeptide(L)'
;MLSPREKAMSAHPKLTCDWAGPFRVIEASAEIRAKSDKGHLEYTCGDGCLNDVKLGELAGIQFPGAFSQKPMGSLWNAWRAASIFIRMDLDMASKIKFWKDGAVCLDEEALQIVLRVAYSKGLDWTEFICMTDGIRKHEKIASYGFEKTYDSALKKLKKELEEDEKKKRQIKQGPTAFAAPASAALLEKDGPKRGITTRVVTSFKQLREILTEWTTHAIWIIVWRKDKNFKEEEICEIVKACGQHLAEGGQVVTAWPPVIEKNVENRKSMVEIWSMLDETIKRQGSSIVRQAQR
;
A
#
# COMPACT_ATOMS: atom_id res chain seq x y z
N MET A 1 17.44 43.13 28.41
CA MET A 1 16.43 43.81 27.57
C MET A 1 16.80 43.61 26.12
N LEU A 2 16.03 42.81 25.39
CA LEU A 2 16.16 42.61 23.94
C LEU A 2 14.77 42.79 23.32
N SER A 3 14.78 43.39 22.12
CA SER A 3 13.67 44.03 21.41
C SER A 3 12.54 43.06 20.97
N PRO A 4 11.25 43.46 21.04
CA PRO A 4 10.13 42.67 20.54
C PRO A 4 9.94 42.87 19.03
N ARG A 5 10.72 42.17 18.20
CA ARG A 5 10.52 42.17 16.74
C ARG A 5 11.00 40.90 16.02
N GLU A 6 10.54 39.72 16.48
CA GLU A 6 10.63 38.47 15.70
C GLU A 6 9.35 37.63 15.83
N LYS A 7 8.19 38.28 15.65
CA LYS A 7 6.91 37.61 15.39
C LYS A 7 6.35 38.12 14.08
N ALA A 8 6.72 37.48 12.98
CA ALA A 8 5.90 37.26 11.79
C ALA A 8 6.79 36.72 10.65
N MET A 9 6.39 35.58 10.08
CA MET A 9 6.41 35.24 8.65
C MET A 9 6.68 33.75 8.42
N SER A 10 5.64 32.96 8.59
CA SER A 10 5.35 31.75 7.82
C SER A 10 3.92 31.33 8.17
N ALA A 11 2.96 32.24 7.91
CA ALA A 11 1.55 31.95 8.03
C ALA A 11 1.06 31.31 6.72
N HIS A 12 1.49 30.08 6.45
CA HIS A 12 0.70 29.20 5.61
C HIS A 12 -0.42 28.62 6.49
N PRO A 13 -1.70 28.70 6.07
CA PRO A 13 -2.77 27.97 6.74
C PRO A 13 -2.34 26.51 6.81
N LYS A 14 -2.41 25.91 8.02
CA LYS A 14 -2.36 24.46 8.15
C LYS A 14 -3.55 23.93 7.35
N LEU A 15 -3.28 23.44 6.14
CA LEU A 15 -4.24 22.77 5.28
C LEU A 15 -4.67 21.48 5.99
N THR A 16 -5.74 21.56 6.77
CA THR A 16 -6.42 20.41 7.35
C THR A 16 -7.61 20.08 6.46
N CYS A 17 -7.34 19.53 5.28
CA CYS A 17 -8.36 18.88 4.47
C CYS A 17 -8.74 17.59 5.22
N ASP A 18 -10.01 17.39 5.57
CA ASP A 18 -10.53 16.26 6.39
C ASP A 18 -10.31 14.85 5.79
N TRP A 19 -9.63 14.76 4.65
CA TRP A 19 -9.10 13.51 4.07
C TRP A 19 -7.69 13.16 4.57
N ALA A 20 -7.02 14.14 5.17
CA ALA A 20 -5.68 14.11 5.74
C ALA A 20 -5.79 14.41 7.24
N GLY A 21 -6.57 13.60 7.96
CA GLY A 21 -6.72 13.68 9.42
C GLY A 21 -5.37 13.84 10.11
N PRO A 22 -5.33 14.36 11.35
CA PRO A 22 -4.08 14.67 12.04
C PRO A 22 -3.21 13.41 12.09
N PHE A 23 -2.16 13.37 11.26
CA PHE A 23 -1.28 12.22 11.07
C PHE A 23 -0.51 11.95 12.36
N ARG A 24 -1.15 11.26 13.29
CA ARG A 24 -0.50 10.31 14.16
C ARG A 24 -0.67 8.97 13.49
N VAL A 25 0.39 8.50 12.84
CA VAL A 25 0.58 7.07 12.61
C VAL A 25 0.62 6.45 14.00
N ILE A 26 -0.52 6.01 14.50
CA ILE A 26 -0.49 4.94 15.48
C ILE A 26 -0.03 3.77 14.63
N GLU A 27 1.25 3.42 14.71
CA GLU A 27 1.68 2.09 14.29
C GLU A 27 0.75 1.13 15.02
N ALA A 28 -0.21 0.55 14.28
CA ALA A 28 -1.22 -0.33 14.84
C ALA A 28 -0.54 -1.68 15.06
N SER A 29 0.40 -1.71 16.00
CA SER A 29 1.03 -2.95 16.38
C SER A 29 0.10 -3.66 17.36
N ALA A 30 -0.26 -4.89 17.05
CA ALA A 30 -1.16 -5.66 17.89
C ALA A 30 -0.44 -6.16 19.16
N GLU A 31 -1.19 -6.16 20.26
CA GLU A 31 -0.86 -6.92 21.47
C GLU A 31 -1.86 -8.06 21.61
N ILE A 32 -1.42 -9.26 21.25
CA ILE A 32 -2.22 -10.47 21.30
C ILE A 32 -1.93 -11.13 22.65
N ARG A 33 -2.94 -11.18 23.51
CA ARG A 33 -2.80 -11.56 24.92
C ARG A 33 -3.51 -12.87 25.24
N ALA A 34 -4.44 -13.29 24.40
CA ALA A 34 -5.22 -14.53 24.56
C ALA A 34 -5.39 -15.28 23.24
N LYS A 35 -5.67 -16.59 23.34
CA LYS A 35 -6.01 -17.44 22.19
C LYS A 35 -7.25 -16.99 21.42
N SER A 36 -8.15 -16.25 22.05
CA SER A 36 -9.36 -15.68 21.43
C SER A 36 -9.09 -14.40 20.63
N ASP A 37 -7.89 -13.82 20.74
CA ASP A 37 -7.56 -12.57 20.07
C ASP A 37 -7.27 -12.83 18.58
N LYS A 38 -7.84 -12.00 17.71
CA LYS A 38 -7.52 -12.05 16.27
C LYS A 38 -6.01 -11.88 16.08
N GLY A 39 -5.44 -12.68 15.19
CA GLY A 39 -4.00 -12.73 14.96
C GLY A 39 -3.25 -13.75 15.81
N HIS A 40 -3.86 -14.29 16.88
CA HIS A 40 -3.23 -15.35 17.67
C HIS A 40 -3.05 -16.61 16.81
N LEU A 41 -1.89 -17.27 16.81
CA LEU A 41 -1.67 -18.42 15.93
C LEU A 41 -2.55 -19.65 16.26
N GLU A 42 -3.06 -19.74 17.49
CA GLU A 42 -4.08 -20.72 17.88
C GLU A 42 -5.53 -20.21 17.75
N TYR A 43 -5.73 -19.00 17.23
CA TYR A 43 -7.06 -18.43 17.05
C TYR A 43 -7.91 -19.30 16.13
N THR A 44 -9.11 -19.61 16.60
CA THR A 44 -10.15 -20.29 15.84
C THR A 44 -11.21 -19.27 15.45
N CYS A 45 -11.37 -19.02 14.15
CA CYS A 45 -12.45 -18.19 13.62
C CYS A 45 -13.81 -18.78 14.05
N GLY A 46 -14.73 -17.91 14.49
CA GLY A 46 -16.06 -18.33 14.97
C GLY A 46 -16.87 -19.07 13.90
N ASP A 47 -16.69 -18.70 12.64
CA ASP A 47 -17.34 -19.33 11.49
C ASP A 47 -16.58 -20.57 10.97
N GLY A 48 -15.50 -20.99 11.64
CA GLY A 48 -14.72 -22.14 11.23
C GLY A 48 -13.97 -21.95 9.91
N CYS A 49 -13.59 -20.71 9.58
CA CYS A 49 -13.00 -20.29 8.30
C CYS A 49 -11.86 -21.19 7.75
N LEU A 50 -11.16 -21.91 8.63
CA LEU A 50 -9.99 -22.72 8.30
C LEU A 50 -10.22 -24.24 8.48
N ASN A 51 -11.43 -24.65 8.86
CA ASN A 51 -11.73 -26.05 9.20
C ASN A 51 -11.62 -26.98 7.97
N ASP A 52 -12.03 -26.49 6.80
CA ASP A 52 -11.99 -27.25 5.55
C ASP A 52 -10.67 -27.10 4.80
N VAL A 53 -9.78 -26.21 5.26
CA VAL A 53 -8.50 -25.96 4.62
C VAL A 53 -7.54 -27.10 4.93
N LYS A 54 -6.96 -27.68 3.88
CA LYS A 54 -6.02 -28.80 4.01
C LYS A 54 -4.57 -28.33 3.92
N LEU A 55 -3.65 -29.06 4.56
CA LEU A 55 -2.20 -28.75 4.49
C LEU A 55 -1.67 -28.72 3.04
N GLY A 56 -2.24 -29.54 2.15
CA GLY A 56 -1.89 -29.55 0.73
C GLY A 56 -2.23 -28.26 -0.04
N GLU A 57 -3.05 -27.37 0.52
CA GLU A 57 -3.36 -26.06 -0.08
C GLU A 57 -2.28 -25.00 0.19
N LEU A 58 -1.29 -25.30 1.04
CA LEU A 58 -0.15 -24.42 1.30
C LEU A 58 0.79 -24.41 0.08
N ALA A 59 0.57 -23.45 -0.82
CA ALA A 59 1.33 -23.32 -2.07
C ALA A 59 2.84 -23.24 -1.82
N GLY A 60 3.61 -23.99 -2.61
CA GLY A 60 5.08 -24.03 -2.50
C GLY A 60 5.63 -25.07 -1.53
N ILE A 61 4.77 -25.76 -0.74
CA ILE A 61 5.20 -26.81 0.19
C ILE A 61 4.64 -28.16 -0.25
N GLN A 62 5.50 -29.16 -0.38
CA GLN A 62 5.10 -30.51 -0.76
C GLN A 62 4.78 -31.36 0.47
N PHE A 63 3.50 -31.69 0.64
CA PHE A 63 3.02 -32.65 1.64
C PHE A 63 2.73 -34.01 1.00
N PRO A 64 3.16 -35.13 1.60
CA PRO A 64 2.97 -36.46 1.02
C PRO A 64 1.54 -36.96 1.19
N GLY A 65 0.88 -37.37 0.10
CA GLY A 65 -0.36 -38.18 0.09
C GLY A 65 -1.37 -37.83 1.19
N ALA A 66 -1.60 -38.77 2.12
CA ALA A 66 -2.56 -38.60 3.23
C ALA A 66 -2.26 -37.39 4.14
N PHE A 67 -1.00 -36.92 4.21
CA PHE A 67 -0.65 -35.72 4.96
C PHE A 67 -1.17 -34.45 4.30
N SER A 68 -1.17 -34.38 2.97
CA SER A 68 -1.71 -33.23 2.25
C SER A 68 -3.22 -33.09 2.46
N GLN A 69 -3.91 -34.19 2.78
CA GLN A 69 -5.36 -34.21 3.04
C GLN A 69 -5.72 -33.87 4.48
N LYS A 70 -4.75 -33.74 5.40
CA LYS A 70 -5.04 -33.39 6.79
C LYS A 70 -5.55 -31.96 6.88
N PRO A 71 -6.56 -31.70 7.74
CA PRO A 71 -6.99 -30.35 8.01
C PRO A 71 -5.83 -29.57 8.63
N MET A 72 -5.74 -28.31 8.25
CA MET A 72 -4.73 -27.39 8.75
C MET A 72 -4.90 -27.14 10.25
N GLY A 73 -6.15 -27.09 10.72
CA GLY A 73 -6.48 -26.75 12.11
C GLY A 73 -6.17 -25.29 12.39
N SER A 74 -5.39 -25.01 13.43
CA SER A 74 -4.90 -23.66 13.73
C SER A 74 -3.69 -23.27 12.87
N LEU A 75 -3.42 -21.97 12.74
CA LEU A 75 -2.21 -21.50 12.06
C LEU A 75 -0.94 -22.01 12.74
N TRP A 76 -0.95 -22.18 14.07
CA TRP A 76 0.16 -22.76 14.81
C TRP A 76 0.49 -24.17 14.34
N ASN A 77 -0.53 -25.04 14.22
CA ASN A 77 -0.34 -26.41 13.75
C ASN A 77 0.10 -26.44 12.28
N ALA A 78 -0.52 -25.61 11.45
CA ALA A 78 -0.16 -25.41 10.06
C ALA A 78 1.30 -25.02 9.91
N TRP A 79 1.73 -24.02 10.68
CA TRP A 79 3.06 -23.44 10.60
C TRP A 79 4.12 -24.43 11.07
N ARG A 80 3.87 -25.15 12.17
CA ARG A 80 4.77 -26.23 12.60
C ARG A 80 4.95 -27.30 11.53
N ALA A 81 3.86 -27.71 10.87
CA ALA A 81 3.93 -28.69 9.78
C ALA A 81 4.72 -28.09 8.60
N ALA A 82 4.28 -26.95 8.09
CA ALA A 82 4.89 -26.23 6.98
C ALA A 82 6.40 -26.05 7.15
N SER A 83 6.83 -25.65 8.34
CA SER A 83 8.25 -25.38 8.62
C SER A 83 9.14 -26.63 8.60
N ILE A 84 8.58 -27.81 8.90
CA ILE A 84 9.30 -29.08 8.72
C ILE A 84 9.33 -29.46 7.24
N PHE A 85 8.21 -29.31 6.54
CA PHE A 85 8.05 -29.82 5.18
C PHE A 85 8.67 -28.92 4.10
N ILE A 86 8.88 -27.63 4.37
CA ILE A 86 9.56 -26.69 3.46
C ILE A 86 11.06 -26.95 3.35
N ARG A 87 11.68 -27.57 4.37
CA ARG A 87 13.12 -27.85 4.39
C ARG A 87 13.57 -28.73 3.23
N MET A 88 14.57 -28.29 2.48
CA MET A 88 15.08 -29.07 1.34
C MET A 88 16.21 -30.03 1.70
N ASP A 89 16.79 -29.90 2.89
CA ASP A 89 17.93 -30.69 3.37
C ASP A 89 17.51 -31.98 4.10
N LEU A 90 16.20 -32.24 4.21
CA LEU A 90 15.63 -33.46 4.78
C LEU A 90 14.86 -34.24 3.72
N ASP A 91 15.02 -35.57 3.73
CA ASP A 91 14.14 -36.45 2.97
C ASP A 91 12.72 -36.51 3.58
N MET A 92 11.77 -37.07 2.82
CA MET A 92 10.38 -37.17 3.27
C MET A 92 10.18 -38.07 4.50
N ALA A 93 10.96 -39.13 4.64
CA ALA A 93 10.86 -40.04 5.78
C ALA A 93 11.24 -39.33 7.09
N SER A 94 12.32 -38.54 7.04
CA SER A 94 12.81 -37.72 8.13
C SER A 94 11.80 -36.64 8.50
N LYS A 95 11.24 -35.93 7.51
CA LYS A 95 10.17 -34.92 7.75
C LYS A 95 8.96 -35.51 8.47
N ILE A 96 8.48 -36.67 8.03
CA ILE A 96 7.37 -37.37 8.68
C ILE A 96 7.74 -37.78 10.11
N LYS A 97 8.97 -38.25 10.34
CA LYS A 97 9.45 -38.60 11.67
C LYS A 97 9.49 -37.37 12.59
N PHE A 98 10.10 -36.27 12.17
CA PHE A 98 10.13 -35.02 12.94
C PHE A 98 8.74 -34.53 13.32
N TRP A 99 7.77 -34.61 12.40
CA TRP A 99 6.38 -34.29 12.73
C TRP A 99 5.80 -35.21 13.81
N LYS A 100 5.96 -36.53 13.65
CA LYS A 100 5.44 -37.53 14.61
C LYS A 100 6.05 -37.36 16.00
N ASP A 101 7.33 -37.03 16.05
CA ASP A 101 8.08 -36.78 17.28
C ASP A 101 7.71 -35.43 17.93
N GLY A 102 6.84 -34.64 17.29
CA GLY A 102 6.37 -33.36 17.83
C GLY A 102 7.44 -32.27 17.79
N ALA A 103 8.41 -32.37 16.87
CA ALA A 103 9.45 -31.35 16.72
C ALA A 103 8.86 -29.96 16.44
N VAL A 104 9.59 -28.92 16.86
CA VAL A 104 9.25 -27.52 16.62
C VAL A 104 10.47 -26.86 15.96
N CYS A 105 10.39 -26.66 14.66
CA CYS A 105 11.41 -25.98 13.87
C CYS A 105 10.72 -24.85 13.12
N LEU A 106 10.61 -23.67 13.71
CA LEU A 106 9.80 -22.58 13.15
C LEU A 106 10.56 -21.85 12.04
N ASP A 107 9.94 -21.73 10.87
CA ASP A 107 10.53 -21.14 9.66
C ASP A 107 9.73 -19.92 9.20
N GLU A 108 10.41 -18.85 8.80
CA GLU A 108 9.74 -17.58 8.48
C GLU A 108 8.93 -17.66 7.17
N GLU A 109 9.51 -18.24 6.12
CA GLU A 109 8.88 -18.44 4.82
C GLU A 109 7.64 -19.35 4.95
N ALA A 110 7.72 -20.40 5.77
CA ALA A 110 6.57 -21.23 6.09
C ALA A 110 5.44 -20.44 6.76
N LEU A 111 5.75 -19.48 7.66
CA LEU A 111 4.74 -18.65 8.31
C LEU A 111 4.05 -17.73 7.29
N GLN A 112 4.82 -17.12 6.39
CA GLN A 112 4.29 -16.28 5.32
C GLN A 112 3.26 -17.04 4.47
N ILE A 113 3.57 -18.27 4.07
CA ILE A 113 2.69 -19.12 3.27
C ILE A 113 1.39 -19.44 4.03
N VAL A 114 1.48 -19.77 5.32
CA VAL A 114 0.31 -20.06 6.15
C VAL A 114 -0.57 -18.82 6.33
N LEU A 115 0.03 -17.66 6.62
CA LEU A 115 -0.69 -16.38 6.75
C LEU A 115 -1.40 -16.01 5.44
N ARG A 116 -0.78 -16.30 4.28
CA ARG A 116 -1.40 -16.07 2.97
C ARG A 116 -2.68 -16.87 2.78
N VAL A 117 -2.66 -18.15 3.16
CA VAL A 117 -3.86 -18.98 3.07
C VAL A 117 -4.93 -18.46 4.01
N ALA A 118 -4.57 -18.10 5.25
CA ALA A 118 -5.50 -17.52 6.21
C ALA A 118 -6.14 -16.22 5.68
N TYR A 119 -5.34 -15.31 5.11
CA TYR A 119 -5.80 -14.10 4.44
C TYR A 119 -6.84 -14.37 3.34
N SER A 120 -6.66 -15.45 2.58
CA SER A 120 -7.55 -15.79 1.46
C SER A 120 -8.83 -16.51 1.87
N LYS A 121 -8.89 -17.11 3.06
CA LYS A 121 -9.97 -18.03 3.46
C LYS A 121 -10.86 -17.51 4.59
N GLY A 122 -10.40 -16.57 5.42
CA GLY A 122 -11.17 -16.13 6.60
C GLY A 122 -11.17 -14.63 6.80
N LEU A 123 -12.36 -14.04 6.94
CA LEU A 123 -12.56 -12.60 7.13
C LEU A 123 -11.80 -12.05 8.34
N ASP A 124 -11.83 -12.75 9.48
CA ASP A 124 -11.10 -12.32 10.69
C ASP A 124 -9.59 -12.21 10.45
N TRP A 125 -9.03 -13.14 9.66
CA TRP A 125 -7.61 -13.14 9.31
C TRP A 125 -7.29 -12.10 8.24
N THR A 126 -8.16 -11.93 7.24
CA THR A 126 -8.05 -10.84 6.27
C THR A 126 -8.03 -9.49 6.98
N GLU A 127 -9.01 -9.22 7.84
CA GLU A 127 -9.10 -7.98 8.62
C GLU A 127 -7.85 -7.75 9.47
N PHE A 128 -7.44 -8.76 10.24
CA PHE A 128 -6.26 -8.66 11.08
C PHE A 128 -4.99 -8.34 10.27
N ILE A 129 -4.73 -9.08 9.19
CA ILE A 129 -3.54 -8.89 8.35
C ILE A 129 -3.56 -7.50 7.72
N CYS A 130 -4.70 -7.03 7.24
CA CYS A 130 -4.80 -5.71 6.61
C CYS A 130 -4.58 -4.58 7.61
N MET A 131 -5.19 -4.67 8.79
CA MET A 131 -5.22 -3.59 9.78
C MET A 131 -4.00 -3.51 10.69
N THR A 132 -3.19 -4.58 10.76
CA THR A 132 -2.08 -4.68 11.73
C THR A 132 -0.72 -4.48 11.05
N ASP A 133 0.04 -3.46 11.43
CA ASP A 133 1.38 -3.20 10.84
C ASP A 133 2.49 -4.12 11.36
N GLY A 134 2.23 -4.78 12.49
CA GLY A 134 3.17 -5.68 13.16
C GLY A 134 2.63 -6.16 14.49
N ILE A 135 3.35 -7.06 15.16
CA ILE A 135 2.95 -7.55 16.48
C ILE A 135 3.99 -7.11 17.50
N ARG A 136 3.55 -6.37 18.52
CA ARG A 136 4.39 -5.96 19.66
C ARG A 136 4.53 -7.07 20.69
N LYS A 137 3.46 -7.83 20.88
CA LYS A 137 3.39 -8.91 21.87
C LYS A 137 2.46 -10.00 21.38
N HIS A 138 2.87 -11.25 21.57
CA HIS A 138 2.04 -12.41 21.36
C HIS A 138 2.12 -13.32 22.59
N GLU A 139 1.00 -13.89 23.01
CA GLU A 139 0.99 -14.91 24.06
C GLU A 139 1.84 -16.11 23.62
N LYS A 140 2.75 -16.59 24.49
CA LYS A 140 3.64 -17.69 24.13
C LYS A 140 2.83 -18.99 23.94
N ILE A 141 3.13 -19.71 22.88
CA ILE A 141 2.56 -21.04 22.65
C ILE A 141 3.63 -22.07 23.00
N ALA A 142 3.33 -22.98 23.92
CA ALA A 142 4.30 -23.98 24.41
C ALA A 142 5.67 -23.38 24.82
N SER A 143 5.63 -22.20 25.46
CA SER A 143 6.80 -21.39 25.87
C SER A 143 7.62 -20.74 24.74
N TYR A 144 7.22 -20.89 23.47
CA TYR A 144 7.85 -20.22 22.33
C TYR A 144 7.31 -18.79 22.16
N GLY A 145 8.23 -17.83 22.02
CA GLY A 145 7.94 -16.48 21.53
C GLY A 145 8.46 -16.34 20.11
N PHE A 146 7.71 -15.65 19.25
CA PHE A 146 7.95 -15.60 17.80
C PHE A 146 7.59 -14.24 17.21
N GLU A 147 7.52 -13.20 18.03
CA GLU A 147 7.09 -11.85 17.64
C GLU A 147 7.92 -11.32 16.47
N LYS A 148 9.25 -11.52 16.49
CA LYS A 148 10.14 -11.10 15.41
C LYS A 148 9.87 -11.85 14.10
N THR A 149 9.75 -13.18 14.16
CA THR A 149 9.49 -14.02 12.99
C THR A 149 8.11 -13.74 12.42
N TYR A 150 7.11 -13.53 13.27
CA TYR A 150 5.78 -13.15 12.86
C TYR A 150 5.78 -11.79 12.17
N ASP A 151 6.33 -10.76 12.81
CA ASP A 151 6.39 -9.42 12.26
C ASP A 151 7.10 -9.39 10.90
N SER A 152 8.21 -10.13 10.78
CA SER A 152 8.94 -10.29 9.52
C SER A 152 8.11 -11.01 8.44
N ALA A 153 7.49 -12.14 8.77
CA ALA A 153 6.62 -12.89 7.84
C ALA A 153 5.39 -12.07 7.40
N LEU A 154 4.78 -11.33 8.32
CA LEU A 154 3.64 -10.45 8.03
C LEU A 154 4.05 -9.31 7.08
N LYS A 155 5.21 -8.68 7.32
CA LYS A 155 5.76 -7.65 6.42
C LYS A 155 6.06 -8.21 5.03
N LYS A 156 6.66 -9.40 4.94
CA LYS A 156 6.90 -10.10 3.67
C LYS A 156 5.59 -10.38 2.94
N LEU A 157 4.59 -10.95 3.62
CA LEU A 157 3.28 -11.23 3.04
C LEU A 157 2.62 -9.96 2.50
N LYS A 158 2.60 -8.89 3.30
CA LYS A 158 2.01 -7.61 2.87
C LYS A 158 2.64 -7.14 1.57
N LYS A 159 3.97 -7.10 1.50
CA LYS A 159 4.70 -6.71 0.29
C LYS A 159 4.34 -7.58 -0.92
N GLU A 160 4.23 -8.89 -0.73
CA GLU A 160 3.81 -9.83 -1.78
C GLU A 160 2.39 -9.55 -2.28
N LEU A 161 1.44 -9.29 -1.37
CA LEU A 161 0.07 -8.92 -1.73
C LEU A 161 0.04 -7.60 -2.54
N GLU A 162 0.82 -6.60 -2.14
CA GLU A 162 0.95 -5.34 -2.90
C GLU A 162 1.50 -5.57 -4.32
N GLU A 163 2.46 -6.48 -4.49
CA GLU A 163 3.04 -6.83 -5.78
C GLU A 163 2.05 -7.59 -6.67
N ASP A 164 1.27 -8.52 -6.11
CA ASP A 164 0.27 -9.26 -6.86
C ASP A 164 -0.92 -8.40 -7.27
N GLU A 165 -1.32 -7.42 -6.45
CA GLU A 165 -2.27 -6.40 -6.86
C GLU A 165 -1.73 -5.56 -8.02
N LYS A 166 -0.48 -5.10 -7.95
CA LYS A 166 0.16 -4.36 -9.05
C LYS A 166 0.15 -5.15 -10.35
N LYS A 167 0.40 -6.47 -10.29
CA LYS A 167 0.35 -7.35 -11.47
C LYS A 167 -1.06 -7.52 -12.03
N LYS A 168 -2.10 -7.49 -11.18
CA LYS A 168 -3.51 -7.64 -11.58
C LYS A 168 -4.13 -6.35 -12.11
N ARG A 169 -3.51 -5.19 -11.90
CA ARG A 169 -4.01 -3.91 -12.43
C ARG A 169 -4.08 -3.95 -13.95
N GLN A 170 -5.28 -3.82 -14.50
CA GLN A 170 -5.46 -3.57 -15.93
C GLN A 170 -4.86 -2.20 -16.25
N ILE A 171 -3.79 -2.17 -17.04
CA ILE A 171 -3.18 -0.91 -17.48
C ILE A 171 -4.16 -0.26 -18.47
N LYS A 172 -4.68 0.92 -18.10
CA LYS A 172 -5.58 1.70 -18.95
C LYS A 172 -4.86 2.00 -20.26
N GLN A 173 -5.50 1.67 -21.38
CA GLN A 173 -5.00 1.96 -22.72
C GLN A 173 -5.63 3.26 -23.23
N GLY A 174 -4.87 4.07 -23.95
CA GLY A 174 -5.39 5.35 -24.45
C GLY A 174 -4.31 6.40 -24.74
N PRO A 175 -4.73 7.59 -25.22
CA PRO A 175 -3.82 8.70 -25.51
C PRO A 175 -3.20 9.28 -24.23
N THR A 176 -2.14 10.07 -24.42
CA THR A 176 -1.49 10.82 -23.34
C THR A 176 -2.03 12.25 -23.31
N ALA A 177 -2.37 12.74 -22.13
CA ALA A 177 -2.72 14.14 -21.91
C ALA A 177 -1.55 14.88 -21.24
N PHE A 178 -1.30 16.12 -21.65
CA PHE A 178 -0.22 16.95 -21.13
C PHE A 178 -0.73 18.29 -20.64
N ALA A 179 -0.72 18.48 -19.32
CA ALA A 179 -1.09 19.74 -18.68
C ALA A 179 0.16 20.61 -18.64
N ALA A 180 0.33 21.42 -19.68
CA ALA A 180 1.57 22.10 -19.97
C ALA A 180 1.63 23.50 -19.35
N PRO A 181 2.82 24.03 -19.04
CA PRO A 181 2.99 25.42 -18.62
C PRO A 181 2.76 26.39 -19.80
N ALA A 182 2.61 27.68 -19.51
CA ALA A 182 2.40 28.73 -20.53
C ALA A 182 3.45 28.74 -21.64
N SER A 183 4.69 28.33 -21.35
CA SER A 183 5.77 28.24 -22.34
C SER A 183 5.51 27.22 -23.45
N ALA A 184 4.54 26.32 -23.28
CA ALA A 184 4.17 25.30 -24.24
C ALA A 184 2.93 25.66 -25.10
N ALA A 185 2.54 26.94 -25.14
CA ALA A 185 1.37 27.39 -25.92
C ALA A 185 1.41 27.02 -27.41
N LEU A 186 2.59 26.89 -28.01
CA LEU A 186 2.71 26.42 -29.39
C LEU A 186 2.27 24.96 -29.54
N LEU A 187 2.52 24.10 -28.54
CA LEU A 187 2.13 22.69 -28.56
C LEU A 187 0.61 22.50 -28.47
N GLU A 188 -0.10 23.39 -27.78
CA GLU A 188 -1.56 23.36 -27.74
C GLU A 188 -2.18 23.79 -29.08
N LYS A 189 -1.65 24.86 -29.69
CA LYS A 189 -2.09 25.34 -31.01
C LYS A 189 -1.91 24.32 -32.13
N ASP A 190 -0.86 23.53 -32.01
CA ASP A 190 -0.50 22.47 -32.97
C ASP A 190 -1.45 21.26 -32.94
N GLY A 191 -2.36 21.19 -31.96
CA GLY A 191 -3.27 20.07 -31.77
C GLY A 191 -2.56 18.78 -31.34
N PRO A 192 -3.29 17.64 -31.29
CA PRO A 192 -2.71 16.37 -30.86
C PRO A 192 -1.59 15.90 -31.80
N LYS A 193 -0.36 15.82 -31.28
CA LYS A 193 0.80 15.29 -32.01
C LYS A 193 1.32 14.03 -31.34
N ARG A 194 1.55 12.97 -32.11
CA ARG A 194 2.06 11.67 -31.64
C ARG A 194 1.24 11.07 -30.47
N GLY A 195 -0.08 11.29 -30.48
CA GLY A 195 -0.97 10.79 -29.43
C GLY A 195 -0.92 11.56 -28.11
N ILE A 196 -0.30 12.75 -28.09
CA ILE A 196 -0.27 13.65 -26.94
C ILE A 196 -1.23 14.82 -27.16
N THR A 197 -2.26 14.92 -26.32
CA THR A 197 -3.16 16.08 -26.25
C THR A 197 -2.58 17.09 -25.26
N THR A 198 -2.19 18.27 -25.74
CA THR A 198 -1.63 19.32 -24.88
C THR A 198 -2.68 20.35 -24.53
N ARG A 199 -2.81 20.69 -23.24
CA ARG A 199 -3.59 21.84 -22.75
C ARG A 199 -2.69 22.75 -21.95
N VAL A 200 -2.66 24.04 -22.27
CA VAL A 200 -1.94 25.02 -21.45
C VAL A 200 -2.78 25.35 -20.23
N VAL A 201 -2.15 25.23 -19.06
CA VAL A 201 -2.79 25.50 -17.79
C VAL A 201 -1.92 26.44 -16.97
N THR A 202 -2.52 27.49 -16.44
CA THR A 202 -1.82 28.57 -15.73
C THR A 202 -2.18 28.65 -14.25
N SER A 203 -3.31 28.07 -13.84
CA SER A 203 -3.79 28.05 -12.45
C SER A 203 -4.18 26.64 -12.00
N PHE A 204 -4.30 26.44 -10.68
CA PHE A 204 -4.81 25.18 -10.14
C PHE A 204 -6.29 24.98 -10.47
N LYS A 205 -7.09 26.05 -10.50
CA LYS A 205 -8.48 26.01 -10.99
C LYS A 205 -8.60 25.42 -12.39
N GLN A 206 -7.80 25.90 -13.33
CA GLN A 206 -7.80 25.38 -14.71
C GLN A 206 -7.33 23.93 -14.74
N LEU A 207 -6.32 23.56 -13.92
CA LEU A 207 -5.83 22.19 -13.84
C LEU A 207 -6.96 21.24 -13.41
N ARG A 208 -7.66 21.58 -12.35
CA ARG A 208 -8.81 20.83 -11.85
C ARG A 208 -9.87 20.62 -12.92
N GLU A 209 -10.24 21.67 -13.66
CA GLU A 209 -11.23 21.59 -14.75
C GLU A 209 -10.78 20.63 -15.86
N ILE A 210 -9.55 20.74 -16.35
CA ILE A 210 -9.09 19.86 -17.44
C ILE A 210 -8.94 18.39 -17.01
N LEU A 211 -8.60 18.11 -15.75
CA LEU A 211 -8.46 16.73 -15.28
C LEU A 211 -9.81 16.01 -15.26
N THR A 212 -10.91 16.73 -15.06
CA THR A 212 -12.26 16.16 -15.16
C THR A 212 -12.66 15.81 -16.60
N GLU A 213 -12.05 16.45 -17.60
CA GLU A 213 -12.28 16.15 -19.02
C GLU A 213 -11.46 14.95 -19.52
N TRP A 214 -10.39 14.57 -18.81
CA TRP A 214 -9.38 13.62 -19.31
C TRP A 214 -9.63 12.15 -18.95
N THR A 215 -10.87 11.79 -18.64
CA THR A 215 -11.26 10.44 -18.22
C THR A 215 -10.89 9.35 -19.24
N THR A 216 -10.76 9.67 -20.51
CA THR A 216 -10.40 8.73 -21.59
C THR A 216 -8.89 8.61 -21.86
N HIS A 217 -8.07 9.52 -21.31
CA HIS A 217 -6.62 9.47 -21.49
C HIS A 217 -6.02 8.48 -20.51
N ALA A 218 -5.10 7.63 -20.98
CA ALA A 218 -4.44 6.64 -20.13
C ALA A 218 -3.34 7.24 -19.26
N ILE A 219 -2.60 8.20 -19.82
CA ILE A 219 -1.44 8.82 -19.17
C ILE A 219 -1.70 10.31 -19.01
N TRP A 220 -1.57 10.83 -17.80
CA TRP A 220 -1.64 12.26 -17.51
C TRP A 220 -0.26 12.77 -17.12
N ILE A 221 0.27 13.72 -17.89
CA ILE A 221 1.51 14.42 -17.59
C ILE A 221 1.15 15.79 -17.03
N ILE A 222 1.53 16.06 -15.78
CA ILE A 222 1.16 17.28 -15.05
C ILE A 222 2.41 18.06 -14.68
N VAL A 223 2.54 19.29 -15.20
CA VAL A 223 3.52 20.25 -14.73
C VAL A 223 2.88 21.14 -13.67
N TRP A 224 3.45 21.20 -12.47
CA TRP A 224 2.84 21.95 -11.37
C TRP A 224 2.79 23.46 -11.61
N ARG A 225 1.75 24.12 -11.08
CA ARG A 225 1.50 25.55 -11.32
C ARG A 225 2.23 26.42 -10.30
N LYS A 226 2.73 27.55 -10.78
CA LYS A 226 3.26 28.64 -9.94
C LYS A 226 2.14 29.62 -9.57
N ASP A 227 1.01 29.08 -9.17
CA ASP A 227 -0.17 29.85 -8.81
C ASP A 227 -0.22 29.96 -7.28
N LYS A 228 -0.25 31.19 -6.77
CA LYS A 228 -0.32 31.49 -5.33
C LYS A 228 -1.74 31.76 -4.86
N ASN A 229 -2.68 31.92 -5.78
CA ASN A 229 -4.06 32.32 -5.50
C ASN A 229 -5.02 31.12 -5.55
N PHE A 230 -4.49 29.91 -5.32
CA PHE A 230 -5.29 28.69 -5.34
C PHE A 230 -6.15 28.57 -4.09
N LYS A 231 -7.23 27.82 -4.22
CA LYS A 231 -8.07 27.41 -3.08
C LYS A 231 -7.70 25.99 -2.65
N GLU A 232 -7.80 25.72 -1.35
CA GLU A 232 -7.58 24.37 -0.81
C GLU A 232 -8.48 23.31 -1.48
N GLU A 233 -9.73 23.68 -1.76
CA GLU A 233 -10.70 22.85 -2.48
C GLU A 233 -10.17 22.40 -3.86
N GLU A 234 -9.51 23.30 -4.60
CA GLU A 234 -8.96 23.01 -5.93
C GLU A 234 -7.85 21.96 -5.84
N ILE A 235 -7.01 22.06 -4.81
CA ILE A 235 -5.93 21.10 -4.53
C ILE A 235 -6.50 19.74 -4.14
N CYS A 236 -7.49 19.70 -3.23
CA CYS A 236 -8.11 18.44 -2.83
C CYS A 236 -8.85 17.77 -4.01
N GLU A 237 -9.48 18.53 -4.90
CA GLU A 237 -10.12 17.99 -6.12
C GLU A 237 -9.11 17.42 -7.13
N ILE A 238 -7.98 18.08 -7.34
CA ILE A 238 -6.90 17.57 -8.23
C ILE A 238 -6.36 16.25 -7.70
N VAL A 239 -6.09 16.18 -6.39
CA VAL A 239 -5.61 14.96 -5.74
C VAL A 239 -6.64 13.84 -5.86
N LYS A 240 -7.92 14.13 -5.65
CA LYS A 240 -9.01 13.15 -5.84
C LYS A 240 -9.07 12.63 -7.28
N ALA A 241 -8.97 13.52 -8.28
CA ALA A 241 -8.98 13.13 -9.68
C ALA A 241 -7.79 12.23 -10.04
N CYS A 242 -6.59 12.55 -9.55
CA CYS A 242 -5.40 11.71 -9.75
C CYS A 242 -5.56 10.33 -9.09
N GLY A 243 -6.09 10.28 -7.86
CA GLY A 243 -6.36 9.03 -7.16
C GLY A 243 -7.37 8.15 -7.92
N GLN A 244 -8.46 8.73 -8.40
CA GLN A 244 -9.45 8.00 -9.20
C GLN A 244 -8.84 7.46 -10.50
N HIS A 245 -8.08 8.28 -11.22
CA HIS A 245 -7.43 7.86 -12.47
C HIS A 245 -6.42 6.72 -12.26
N LEU A 246 -5.65 6.76 -11.17
CA LEU A 246 -4.75 5.68 -10.78
C LEU A 246 -5.52 4.39 -10.41
N ALA A 247 -6.69 4.51 -9.79
CA ALA A 247 -7.52 3.36 -9.41
C ALA A 247 -8.11 2.66 -10.64
N GLU A 248 -8.38 3.41 -11.70
CA GLU A 248 -8.81 2.92 -13.01
C GLU A 248 -7.65 2.34 -13.86
N GLY A 249 -6.44 2.23 -13.29
CA GLY A 249 -5.26 1.72 -13.99
C GLY A 249 -4.57 2.73 -14.91
N GLY A 250 -4.94 4.01 -14.79
CA GLY A 250 -4.27 5.11 -15.44
C GLY A 250 -2.89 5.41 -14.83
N GLN A 251 -2.09 6.19 -15.55
CA GLN A 251 -0.77 6.64 -15.09
C GLN A 251 -0.75 8.16 -14.93
N VAL A 252 -0.10 8.62 -13.86
CA VAL A 252 0.12 10.05 -13.60
C VAL A 252 1.63 10.29 -13.50
N VAL A 253 2.13 11.23 -14.29
CA VAL A 253 3.53 11.69 -14.29
C VAL A 253 3.54 13.16 -13.90
N THR A 254 4.21 13.50 -12.80
CA THR A 254 4.30 14.89 -12.35
C THR A 254 5.69 15.46 -12.61
N ALA A 255 5.76 16.77 -12.85
CA ALA A 255 7.01 17.48 -13.07
C ALA A 255 6.96 18.88 -12.47
N TRP A 256 8.09 19.33 -11.94
CA TRP A 256 8.23 20.68 -11.41
C TRP A 256 8.67 21.63 -12.52
N PRO A 257 8.14 22.86 -12.57
CA PRO A 257 8.59 23.84 -13.55
C PRO A 257 10.11 24.12 -13.46
N PRO A 258 10.78 24.39 -14.59
CA PRO A 258 12.20 24.70 -14.59
C PRO A 258 12.50 25.98 -13.79
N VAL A 259 13.72 25.99 -13.25
CA VAL A 259 14.27 27.10 -12.46
C VAL A 259 14.94 28.07 -13.40
N ILE A 260 14.49 29.32 -13.37
CA ILE A 260 15.16 30.45 -14.04
C ILE A 260 15.28 31.58 -13.01
N GLU A 261 16.29 32.44 -13.14
CA GLU A 261 16.59 33.52 -12.17
C GLU A 261 15.34 34.36 -11.83
N LYS A 262 14.50 34.62 -12.83
CA LYS A 262 13.23 35.37 -12.70
C LYS A 262 12.16 34.70 -11.83
N ASN A 263 12.34 33.43 -11.45
CA ASN A 263 11.31 32.59 -10.83
C ASN A 263 11.75 31.92 -9.52
N VAL A 264 12.91 32.26 -8.96
CA VAL A 264 13.45 31.61 -7.76
C VAL A 264 12.54 31.83 -6.55
N GLU A 265 12.03 33.04 -6.36
CA GLU A 265 11.17 33.39 -5.21
C GLU A 265 9.82 32.67 -5.26
N ASN A 266 9.20 32.61 -6.44
CA ASN A 266 7.95 31.87 -6.66
C ASN A 266 8.13 30.36 -6.54
N ARG A 267 9.33 29.83 -6.82
CA ARG A 267 9.63 28.41 -6.59
C ARG A 267 9.66 28.11 -5.11
N LYS A 268 10.40 28.91 -4.32
CA LYS A 268 10.55 28.69 -2.88
C LYS A 268 9.20 28.60 -2.18
N SER A 269 8.27 29.49 -2.52
CA SER A 269 6.91 29.48 -1.94
C SER A 269 6.05 28.28 -2.33
N MET A 270 6.38 27.58 -3.42
CA MET A 270 5.55 26.49 -3.96
C MET A 270 6.13 25.09 -3.72
N VAL A 271 7.42 24.98 -3.37
CA VAL A 271 8.10 23.69 -3.15
C VAL A 271 7.38 22.81 -2.14
N GLU A 272 6.92 23.38 -1.03
CA GLU A 272 6.20 22.63 0.01
C GLU A 272 4.90 22.03 -0.53
N ILE A 273 4.13 22.83 -1.29
CA ILE A 273 2.86 22.41 -1.88
C ILE A 273 3.08 21.33 -2.95
N TRP A 274 4.05 21.52 -3.85
CA TRP A 274 4.36 20.53 -4.89
C TRP A 274 4.87 19.23 -4.30
N SER A 275 5.70 19.30 -3.25
CA SER A 275 6.18 18.11 -2.53
C SER A 275 5.02 17.38 -1.85
N MET A 276 4.10 18.12 -1.22
CA MET A 276 2.89 17.55 -0.62
C MET A 276 2.01 16.86 -1.67
N LEU A 277 1.81 17.48 -2.84
CA LEU A 277 1.05 16.91 -3.96
C LEU A 277 1.69 15.61 -4.47
N ASP A 278 3.00 15.63 -4.76
CA ASP A 278 3.72 14.46 -5.26
C ASP A 278 3.68 13.30 -4.25
N GLU A 279 3.91 13.58 -2.96
CA GLU A 279 3.83 12.55 -1.91
C GLU A 279 2.40 12.02 -1.74
N THR A 280 1.38 12.87 -1.86
CA THR A 280 -0.02 12.45 -1.75
C THR A 280 -0.42 11.57 -2.93
N ILE A 281 -0.06 11.94 -4.16
CA ILE A 281 -0.35 11.15 -5.37
C ILE A 281 0.43 9.84 -5.36
N LYS A 282 1.71 9.87 -4.97
CA LYS A 282 2.54 8.67 -4.81
C LYS A 282 1.95 7.74 -3.77
N ARG A 283 1.49 8.29 -2.63
CA ARG A 283 0.75 7.52 -1.62
C ARG A 283 -0.52 6.97 -2.19
N GLN A 284 -1.34 7.70 -2.95
CA GLN A 284 -2.55 7.15 -3.56
C GLN A 284 -2.25 6.02 -4.55
N GLY A 285 -1.26 6.18 -5.43
CA GLY A 285 -0.77 5.08 -6.26
C GLY A 285 -0.34 3.85 -5.44
N SER A 286 0.12 4.09 -4.21
CA SER A 286 0.54 3.11 -3.19
C SER A 286 -0.54 2.75 -2.14
N SER A 287 -1.71 3.41 -2.11
CA SER A 287 -2.71 3.37 -1.03
C SER A 287 -4.10 3.06 -1.56
N ILE A 288 -4.33 3.19 -2.88
CA ILE A 288 -5.29 2.38 -3.62
C ILE A 288 -4.95 0.89 -3.43
N VAL A 289 -3.68 0.57 -3.14
CA VAL A 289 -3.21 -0.74 -2.64
C VAL A 289 -3.75 -1.09 -1.24
N ARG A 290 -4.22 -0.11 -0.45
CA ARG A 290 -4.73 -0.31 0.92
C ARG A 290 -6.25 -0.16 1.05
N GLN A 291 -6.94 0.45 0.08
CA GLN A 291 -8.36 0.83 0.17
C GLN A 291 -9.32 0.02 -0.72
N ALA A 292 -8.84 -0.97 -1.49
CA ALA A 292 -9.70 -1.87 -2.27
C ALA A 292 -10.19 -3.11 -1.48
N GLN A 293 -10.25 -3.01 -0.15
CA GLN A 293 -10.89 -4.02 0.71
C GLN A 293 -11.93 -3.31 1.58
N ARG A 294 -13.19 -3.43 1.17
CA ARG A 294 -14.35 -3.28 2.06
C ARG A 294 -14.63 -4.60 2.74
#